data_AF-A0A5B1CRF0-F1
#
_entry.id   AF-A0A5B1CRF0-F1
#
_cell.length_a   1.000
_cell.length_b   1.000
_cell.length_c   1.000
_cell.angle_alpha   90.00
_cell.angle_beta   90.00
_cell.angle_gamma   90.00
#
_symmetry.space_group_name_H-M   'P 1'
#
loop_
_entity.id
_entity.type
_entity.pdbx_description
1 polymer ?
#
loop_
_entity_poly.entity_id
_entity_poly.type
_entity_poly.pdbx_seq_one_letter_code
_entity_poly.pdbx_strand_id
1 'polypeptide(L)'
;MFAPFLTRIDRPIILGCAFSFFVAASFHAQTADAESWTDLRGTRTISARMVGLWGDNVLLELGNGRRVSVNLNSLRSDSRIQARRLAKELTAQRAIRIAELNQASIAAAASAPDPLPKPDEAPAYQPPSKDVEVDTFLNQVDQAIAAGHLRAVYDSLPPSYRSDVDELVRLAAAKVDADGYQLIVGALQAAGSALVTHQNWLLSSPRVQAVPESTVSQIRGPLLSLAGLAHATKDTDLFDLDKIRSEPFSQWLGEFDTATCDYLYQTNQELGRSAKRDVEVGSTRERDEIKTTHVKIGSGESESSFTFTKVDGYWVPTSMDQENWSKMVNEWKDKIDQSSGDSLLQPYAGYAQGFNLLLGPLTMAENSNDFHAAIETTAEFLTTNLPPLAALFGVKWDFNPDDRQNNGYYEDIDY
;
A
#
# COMPACT_ATOMS: atom_id res chain seq x y z
N MET A 1 4.74 -17.00 -11.01
CA MET A 1 4.46 -17.87 -12.18
C MET A 1 3.15 -17.50 -12.92
N PHE A 2 2.84 -16.19 -13.00
CA PHE A 2 2.00 -15.53 -14.03
C PHE A 2 2.76 -14.31 -14.59
N ALA A 3 4.09 -14.34 -14.49
CA ALA A 3 4.95 -13.17 -14.66
C ALA A 3 4.89 -12.45 -16.03
N PRO A 4 4.52 -13.07 -17.17
CA PRO A 4 4.31 -12.30 -18.39
C PRO A 4 2.93 -11.62 -18.46
N PHE A 5 2.03 -11.83 -17.48
CA PHE A 5 0.65 -11.32 -17.49
C PHE A 5 0.52 -9.84 -17.07
N LEU A 6 1.57 -9.22 -16.50
CA LEU A 6 1.47 -7.87 -15.91
C LEU A 6 2.48 -6.85 -16.49
N THR A 7 3.13 -7.18 -17.61
CA THR A 7 4.24 -6.36 -18.14
C THR A 7 3.94 -5.71 -19.49
N ARG A 8 2.89 -4.89 -19.61
CA ARG A 8 2.86 -3.75 -20.56
C ARG A 8 1.50 -3.04 -20.52
N ILE A 9 1.49 -1.88 -19.88
CA ILE A 9 0.48 -0.84 -20.09
C ILE A 9 1.28 0.45 -20.25
N ASP A 10 1.54 0.83 -21.50
CA ASP A 10 2.07 2.14 -21.85
C ASP A 10 0.87 3.11 -21.97
N ARG A 11 0.92 4.24 -21.25
CA ARG A 11 -0.04 5.37 -21.25
C ARG A 11 -0.19 6.02 -22.65
N PRO A 12 -1.07 7.03 -22.88
CA PRO A 12 -2.33 7.44 -22.22
C PRO A 12 -3.50 7.64 -23.23
N ILE A 13 -4.76 7.46 -22.81
CA ILE A 13 -5.91 8.03 -23.55
C ILE A 13 -6.50 9.20 -22.79
N ILE A 14 -6.24 10.37 -23.39
CA ILE A 14 -6.79 11.69 -23.13
C ILE A 14 -8.29 11.67 -23.42
N LEU A 15 -9.12 12.16 -22.48
CA LEU A 15 -10.39 12.76 -22.86
C LEU A 15 -10.90 13.75 -21.80
N GLY A 16 -11.08 15.00 -22.22
CA GLY A 16 -12.34 15.70 -21.96
C GLY A 16 -12.37 16.79 -20.89
N CYS A 17 -12.25 18.02 -21.38
CA CYS A 17 -13.16 19.14 -21.08
C CYS A 17 -13.07 19.86 -19.72
N ALA A 18 -12.53 21.08 -19.85
CA ALA A 18 -12.92 22.32 -19.18
C ALA A 18 -14.28 22.32 -18.45
N PHE A 19 -14.27 22.77 -17.19
CA PHE A 19 -15.16 23.86 -16.77
C PHE A 19 -14.54 24.60 -15.58
N SER A 20 -14.32 25.89 -15.80
CA SER A 20 -13.84 26.86 -14.83
C SER A 20 -14.85 27.02 -13.68
N PHE A 21 -14.40 26.93 -12.44
CA PHE A 21 -15.04 27.62 -11.32
C PHE A 21 -13.99 28.25 -10.41
N PHE A 22 -13.88 29.56 -10.53
CA PHE A 22 -13.22 30.45 -9.59
C PHE A 22 -13.95 30.34 -8.25
N VAL A 23 -13.27 29.85 -7.20
CA VAL A 23 -13.65 30.15 -5.82
C VAL A 23 -12.47 30.85 -5.18
N ALA A 24 -12.53 32.18 -5.22
CA ALA A 24 -11.72 33.03 -4.37
C ALA A 24 -12.11 32.75 -2.91
N ALA A 25 -11.33 31.92 -2.23
CA ALA A 25 -11.40 31.82 -0.78
C ALA A 25 -10.84 33.13 -0.21
N SER A 26 -11.74 34.07 0.06
CA SER A 26 -11.46 35.23 0.89
C SER A 26 -10.99 34.72 2.26
N PHE A 27 -9.69 34.82 2.53
CA PHE A 27 -9.18 34.85 3.89
C PHE A 27 -9.85 36.02 4.59
N HIS A 28 -10.96 35.75 5.27
CA HIS A 28 -11.49 36.65 6.29
C HIS A 28 -10.46 36.63 7.42
N ALA A 29 -9.52 37.59 7.38
CA ALA A 29 -8.78 37.97 8.55
C ALA A 29 -9.83 38.34 9.61
N GLN A 30 -10.03 37.46 10.59
CA GLN A 30 -10.74 37.82 11.81
C GLN A 30 -10.03 39.04 12.37
N THR A 31 -10.65 40.22 12.25
CA THR A 31 -10.21 41.42 12.94
C THR A 31 -10.48 41.19 14.42
N ALA A 32 -9.50 40.60 15.11
CA ALA A 32 -9.50 40.54 16.55
C ALA A 32 -9.53 41.96 17.12
N ASP A 33 -10.41 42.21 18.08
CA ASP A 33 -10.61 43.51 18.70
C ASP A 33 -9.28 44.05 19.25
N ALA A 34 -8.85 45.22 18.77
CA ALA A 34 -7.64 45.86 19.24
C ALA A 34 -7.87 46.50 20.62
N GLU A 35 -7.11 46.09 21.64
CA GLU A 35 -7.23 46.67 22.97
C GLU A 35 -6.56 48.04 23.06
N SER A 36 -7.06 48.91 23.95
CA SER A 36 -6.47 50.25 24.20
C SER A 36 -5.49 50.22 25.38
N TRP A 37 -4.27 50.71 25.16
CA TRP A 37 -3.18 50.74 26.14
C TRP A 37 -2.74 52.17 26.41
N THR A 38 -2.82 52.60 27.67
CA THR A 38 -2.54 53.97 28.08
C THR A 38 -1.30 54.05 28.96
N ASP A 39 -0.44 55.03 28.66
CA ASP A 39 0.77 55.30 29.45
C ASP A 39 0.45 55.76 30.89
N LEU A 40 1.46 55.74 31.77
CA LEU A 40 1.31 56.11 33.18
C LEU A 40 0.76 57.53 33.37
N ARG A 41 1.07 58.45 32.44
CA ARG A 41 0.68 59.86 32.52
C ARG A 41 -0.70 60.14 31.93
N GLY A 42 -1.31 59.19 31.22
CA GLY A 42 -2.55 59.38 30.48
C GLY A 42 -2.40 60.22 29.21
N THR A 43 -1.16 60.47 28.76
CA THR A 43 -0.86 61.37 27.63
C THR A 43 -0.87 60.67 26.29
N ARG A 44 -0.71 59.34 26.27
CA ARG A 44 -0.67 58.54 25.05
C ARG A 44 -1.48 57.27 25.25
N THR A 45 -2.37 57.00 24.29
CA THR A 45 -3.13 55.75 24.18
C THR A 45 -2.88 55.14 22.81
N ILE A 46 -2.58 53.85 22.78
CA ILE A 46 -2.39 53.10 21.53
C ILE A 46 -3.41 51.95 21.46
N SER A 47 -3.91 51.64 20.27
CA SER A 47 -4.66 50.41 20.02
C SER A 47 -3.71 49.33 19.54
N ALA A 48 -3.64 48.23 20.28
CA ALA A 48 -2.77 47.10 19.95
C ALA A 48 -3.34 45.82 20.57
N ARG A 49 -3.00 44.68 19.97
CA ARG A 49 -3.34 43.36 20.48
C ARG A 49 -2.25 42.85 21.42
N MET A 50 -2.61 42.32 22.59
CA MET A 50 -1.63 41.65 23.44
C MET A 50 -1.17 40.31 22.85
N VAL A 51 0.14 40.15 22.69
CA VAL A 51 0.76 38.88 22.23
C VAL A 51 1.23 38.04 23.42
N GLY A 52 1.69 38.69 24.49
CA GLY A 52 2.15 38.00 25.69
C GLY A 52 2.77 38.92 26.73
N LEU A 53 3.11 38.35 27.88
CA LEU A 53 3.80 39.02 28.98
C LEU A 53 5.12 38.29 29.26
N TRP A 54 6.24 39.01 29.18
CA TRP A 54 7.58 38.48 29.45
C TRP A 54 8.24 39.29 30.56
N GLY A 55 8.35 38.70 31.75
CA GLY A 55 8.75 39.41 32.96
C GLY A 55 7.83 40.61 33.21
N ASP A 56 8.42 41.80 33.28
CA ASP A 56 7.70 43.06 33.50
C ASP A 56 7.27 43.77 32.20
N ASN A 57 7.44 43.15 31.03
CA ASN A 57 7.11 43.78 29.75
C ASN A 57 5.93 43.10 29.05
N VAL A 58 4.97 43.91 28.60
CA VAL A 58 3.85 43.50 27.75
C VAL A 58 4.29 43.61 26.29
N LEU A 59 4.15 42.52 25.54
CA LEU A 59 4.38 42.51 24.10
C LEU A 59 3.05 42.80 23.39
N LEU A 60 3.02 43.88 22.61
CA LEU A 60 1.85 44.38 21.91
C LEU A 60 2.09 44.33 20.40
N GLU A 61 1.09 43.91 19.63
CA GLU A 61 1.10 43.94 18.16
C GLU A 61 0.13 45.01 17.68
N LEU A 62 0.66 46.01 16.98
CA LEU A 62 -0.12 47.10 16.40
C LEU A 62 -0.90 46.62 15.18
N GLY A 63 -1.92 47.36 14.75
CA GLY A 63 -2.75 47.00 13.58
C GLY A 63 -1.99 46.89 12.24
N ASN A 64 -0.75 47.40 12.17
CA ASN A 64 0.15 47.24 11.03
C ASN A 64 1.09 46.03 11.15
N GLY A 65 0.87 45.13 12.12
CA GLY A 65 1.69 43.96 12.39
C GLY A 65 2.99 44.24 13.14
N ARG A 66 3.34 45.50 13.42
CA ARG A 66 4.56 45.84 14.17
C ARG A 66 4.40 45.47 15.64
N ARG A 67 5.39 44.77 16.20
CA ARG A 67 5.45 44.40 17.62
C ARG A 67 6.23 45.42 18.43
N VAL A 68 5.71 45.77 19.61
CA VAL A 68 6.31 46.72 20.55
C VAL A 68 6.29 46.11 21.94
N SER A 69 7.39 46.24 22.67
CA SER A 69 7.50 45.84 24.06
C SER A 69 7.32 47.07 24.95
N VAL A 70 6.39 47.01 25.89
CA VAL A 70 6.08 48.11 26.81
C VAL A 70 6.21 47.61 28.25
N ASN A 71 6.98 48.32 29.07
CA ASN A 71 7.11 47.97 30.48
C ASN A 71 5.81 48.24 31.24
N LEU A 72 5.39 47.30 32.09
CA LEU A 72 4.18 47.39 32.90
C LEU A 72 4.17 48.62 33.81
N ASN A 73 5.33 49.02 34.35
CA ASN A 73 5.42 50.19 35.23
C ASN A 73 5.22 51.51 34.47
N SER A 74 5.37 51.48 33.15
CA SER A 74 5.10 52.62 32.26
C SER A 74 3.64 52.73 31.84
N LEU A 75 2.78 51.78 32.24
CA LEU A 75 1.35 51.76 31.95
C LEU A 75 0.53 52.22 33.15
N ARG A 76 -0.63 52.83 32.91
CA ARG A 76 -1.60 53.16 33.96
C ARG A 76 -2.17 51.90 34.62
N SER A 77 -2.78 52.07 35.79
CA SER A 77 -3.38 51.00 36.60
C SER A 77 -4.31 50.10 35.78
N ASP A 78 -5.16 50.71 34.96
CA ASP A 78 -6.20 50.01 34.19
C ASP A 78 -5.58 49.12 33.11
N SER A 79 -4.63 49.65 32.35
CA SER A 79 -3.87 48.88 31.34
C SER A 79 -2.99 47.80 31.97
N ARG A 80 -2.46 48.00 33.18
CA ARG A 80 -1.73 46.95 33.92
C ARG A 80 -2.65 45.81 34.37
N ILE A 81 -3.84 46.14 34.89
CA ILE A 81 -4.84 45.14 35.29
C ILE A 81 -5.28 44.34 34.05
N GLN A 82 -5.54 45.05 32.95
CA GLN A 82 -5.84 44.44 31.66
C GLN A 82 -4.72 43.53 31.17
N ALA A 83 -3.46 43.97 31.19
CA ALA A 83 -2.31 43.15 30.81
C ALA A 83 -2.24 41.84 31.59
N ARG A 84 -2.42 41.90 32.92
CA ARG A 84 -2.38 40.72 33.78
C ARG A 84 -3.57 39.78 33.54
N ARG A 85 -4.75 40.33 33.28
CA ARG A 85 -5.95 39.54 32.94
C ARG A 85 -5.77 38.83 31.60
N LEU A 86 -5.37 39.56 30.56
CA LEU A 86 -5.13 39.00 29.23
C LEU A 86 -3.95 38.01 29.23
N ALA A 87 -2.89 38.24 30.02
CA ALA A 87 -1.81 37.27 30.17
C ALA A 87 -2.30 35.93 30.74
N LYS A 88 -3.16 35.97 31.78
CA LYS A 88 -3.77 34.77 32.35
C LYS A 88 -4.65 34.04 31.33
N GLU A 89 -5.47 34.79 30.61
CA GLU A 89 -6.35 34.25 29.58
C GLU A 89 -5.56 33.61 28.42
N LEU A 90 -4.56 34.31 27.88
CA LEU A 90 -3.68 33.79 26.83
C LEU A 90 -2.92 32.53 27.30
N THR A 91 -2.51 32.47 28.56
CA THR A 91 -1.86 31.28 29.13
C THR A 91 -2.83 30.11 29.21
N ALA A 92 -4.06 30.34 29.68
CA ALA A 92 -5.11 29.32 29.74
C ALA A 92 -5.50 28.83 28.33
N GLN A 93 -5.68 29.74 27.37
CA GLN A 93 -5.97 29.40 25.98
C GLN A 93 -4.84 28.61 25.32
N ARG A 94 -3.58 28.98 25.58
CA ARG A 94 -2.42 28.20 25.10
C ARG A 94 -2.40 26.80 25.72
N ALA A 95 -2.65 26.67 27.02
CA ALA A 95 -2.70 25.37 27.68
C ALA A 95 -3.80 24.47 27.11
N ILE A 96 -5.00 25.02 26.85
CA ILE A 96 -6.10 24.31 26.18
C ILE A 96 -5.68 23.89 24.77
N ARG A 97 -5.13 24.81 23.96
CA ARG A 97 -4.70 24.50 22.60
C ARG A 97 -3.58 23.45 22.57
N ILE A 98 -2.63 23.50 23.51
CA ILE A 98 -1.58 22.49 23.64
C ILE A 98 -2.21 21.14 24.02
N ALA A 99 -3.17 21.11 24.94
CA ALA A 99 -3.88 19.90 25.31
C ALA A 99 -4.70 19.32 24.13
N GLU A 100 -5.39 20.16 23.36
CA GLU A 100 -6.12 19.78 22.14
C GLU A 100 -5.18 19.25 21.06
N LEU A 101 -4.05 19.92 20.81
CA LEU A 101 -3.04 19.46 19.86
C LEU A 101 -2.38 18.15 20.30
N ASN A 102 -2.11 17.99 21.59
CA ASN A 102 -1.59 16.75 22.16
C ASN A 102 -2.64 15.62 22.04
N GLN A 103 -3.91 15.90 22.31
CA GLN A 103 -4.97 14.90 22.20
C GLN A 103 -5.25 14.52 20.75
N ALA A 104 -5.22 15.48 19.82
CA ALA A 104 -5.29 15.23 18.38
C ALA A 104 -4.07 14.45 17.88
N SER A 105 -2.88 14.75 18.40
CA SER A 105 -1.66 13.99 18.13
C SER A 105 -1.75 12.56 18.68
N ILE A 106 -2.27 12.35 19.89
CA ILE A 106 -2.49 11.02 20.47
C ILE A 106 -3.53 10.23 19.67
N ALA A 107 -4.63 10.87 19.26
CA ALA A 107 -5.66 10.22 18.44
C ALA A 107 -5.15 9.87 17.04
N ALA A 108 -4.36 10.77 16.42
CA ALA A 108 -3.66 10.49 15.17
C ALA A 108 -2.51 9.48 15.33
N ALA A 109 -2.03 9.30 16.57
CA ALA A 109 -0.98 8.35 16.91
C ALA A 109 -1.51 7.00 17.42
N ALA A 110 -2.82 6.83 17.55
CA ALA A 110 -3.40 5.56 18.00
C ALA A 110 -3.06 4.45 17.00
N SER A 111 -2.77 3.25 17.51
CA SER A 111 -2.66 2.04 16.68
C SER A 111 -3.95 1.82 15.88
N ALA A 112 -3.89 0.98 14.85
CA ALA A 112 -5.12 0.55 14.19
C ALA A 112 -6.10 -0.04 15.25
N PRO A 113 -7.42 0.04 15.00
CA PRO A 113 -8.40 -0.60 15.86
C PRO A 113 -8.03 -2.07 16.09
N ASP A 114 -8.06 -2.51 17.35
CA ASP A 114 -7.89 -3.91 17.75
C ASP A 114 -9.21 -4.42 18.35
N PRO A 115 -9.89 -5.41 17.73
CA PRO A 115 -9.48 -6.11 16.52
C PRO A 115 -9.65 -5.23 15.27
N LEU A 116 -8.83 -5.50 14.25
CA LEU A 116 -9.04 -4.91 12.92
C LEU A 116 -10.45 -5.22 12.43
N PRO A 117 -11.11 -4.31 11.70
CA PRO A 117 -12.41 -4.59 11.10
C PRO A 117 -12.33 -5.89 10.29
N LYS A 118 -13.18 -6.86 10.61
CA LYS A 118 -13.25 -8.09 9.83
C LYS A 118 -13.80 -7.75 8.44
N PRO A 119 -13.13 -8.17 7.34
CA PRO A 119 -13.65 -8.03 5.98
C PRO A 119 -15.01 -8.69 5.81
N ASP A 120 -15.74 -8.27 4.78
CA ASP A 120 -16.91 -9.00 4.29
C ASP A 120 -16.51 -10.42 3.88
N GLU A 121 -17.37 -11.38 4.19
CA GLU A 121 -17.15 -12.79 3.85
C GLU A 121 -17.04 -12.97 2.33
N ALA A 122 -15.98 -13.64 1.89
CA ALA A 122 -15.78 -13.96 0.49
C ALA A 122 -16.88 -14.93 0.00
N PRO A 123 -17.30 -14.83 -1.28
CA PRO A 123 -18.15 -15.84 -1.89
C PRO A 123 -17.51 -17.23 -1.77
N ALA A 124 -18.30 -18.25 -1.40
CA ALA A 124 -17.76 -19.60 -1.19
C ALA A 124 -17.00 -20.13 -2.42
N TYR A 125 -15.84 -20.75 -2.16
CA TYR A 125 -14.97 -21.29 -3.20
C TYR A 125 -15.69 -22.33 -4.08
N GLN A 126 -15.54 -22.17 -5.40
CA GLN A 126 -15.95 -23.17 -6.38
C GLN A 126 -14.75 -23.52 -7.26
N PRO A 127 -14.33 -24.80 -7.30
CA PRO A 127 -13.21 -25.20 -8.14
C PRO A 127 -13.58 -25.14 -9.63
N PRO A 128 -12.62 -24.79 -10.51
CA PRO A 128 -12.83 -24.85 -11.95
C PRO A 128 -13.27 -26.25 -12.39
N SER A 129 -14.34 -26.30 -13.18
CA SER A 129 -14.93 -27.54 -13.66
C SER A 129 -14.13 -28.11 -14.83
N LYS A 130 -13.92 -29.42 -14.82
CA LYS A 130 -13.39 -30.13 -15.99
C LYS A 130 -14.44 -30.24 -17.10
N ASP A 131 -13.96 -30.50 -18.31
CA ASP A 131 -14.76 -30.84 -19.50
C ASP A 131 -15.72 -29.73 -20.01
N VAL A 132 -15.64 -28.52 -19.47
CA VAL A 132 -16.42 -27.36 -19.95
C VAL A 132 -15.77 -26.69 -21.18
N GLU A 133 -16.47 -25.72 -21.78
CA GLU A 133 -15.91 -24.86 -22.82
C GLU A 133 -14.89 -23.86 -22.24
N VAL A 134 -13.96 -23.39 -23.07
CA VAL A 134 -12.79 -22.63 -22.60
C VAL A 134 -13.17 -21.28 -21.97
N ASP A 135 -14.19 -20.60 -22.47
CA ASP A 135 -14.72 -19.36 -21.91
C ASP A 135 -15.29 -19.58 -20.51
N THR A 136 -16.08 -20.64 -20.34
CA THR A 136 -16.70 -21.02 -19.07
C THR A 136 -15.61 -21.35 -18.05
N PHE A 137 -14.59 -22.10 -18.47
CA PHE A 137 -13.45 -22.43 -17.61
C PHE A 137 -12.68 -21.19 -17.14
N LEU A 138 -12.30 -20.31 -18.07
CA LEU A 138 -11.56 -19.07 -17.75
C LEU A 138 -12.39 -18.15 -16.85
N ASN A 139 -13.69 -18.02 -17.12
CA ASN A 139 -14.61 -17.25 -16.28
C ASN A 139 -14.71 -17.81 -14.86
N GLN A 140 -14.71 -19.13 -14.67
CA GLN A 140 -14.73 -19.75 -13.34
C GLN A 140 -13.45 -19.45 -12.56
N VAL A 141 -12.28 -19.55 -13.21
CA VAL A 141 -10.99 -19.20 -12.60
C VAL A 141 -10.98 -17.72 -12.20
N ASP A 142 -11.43 -16.84 -13.09
CA ASP A 142 -11.50 -15.39 -12.84
C ASP A 142 -12.45 -15.04 -11.71
N GLN A 143 -13.63 -15.67 -11.66
CA GLN A 143 -14.60 -15.46 -10.57
C GLN A 143 -14.03 -15.89 -9.22
N ALA A 144 -13.35 -17.03 -9.17
CA ALA A 144 -12.73 -17.49 -7.94
C ALA A 144 -11.60 -16.56 -7.49
N ILE A 145 -10.74 -16.09 -8.40
CA ILE A 145 -9.69 -15.10 -8.08
C ILE A 145 -10.30 -13.77 -7.63
N ALA A 146 -11.35 -13.30 -8.29
CA ALA A 146 -12.08 -12.09 -7.88
C ALA A 146 -12.64 -12.25 -6.46
N ALA A 147 -13.18 -13.43 -6.13
CA ALA A 147 -13.63 -13.83 -4.81
C ALA A 147 -12.49 -14.05 -3.79
N GLY A 148 -11.23 -13.76 -4.14
CA GLY A 148 -10.08 -13.89 -3.23
C GLY A 148 -9.48 -15.29 -3.17
N HIS A 149 -10.00 -16.26 -3.95
CA HIS A 149 -9.55 -17.64 -3.91
C HIS A 149 -8.38 -17.90 -4.87
N LEU A 150 -7.15 -17.65 -4.41
CA LEU A 150 -5.94 -17.91 -5.20
C LEU A 150 -5.72 -19.40 -5.48
N ARG A 151 -6.28 -20.28 -4.65
CA ARG A 151 -6.24 -21.74 -4.87
C ARG A 151 -6.82 -22.14 -6.22
N ALA A 152 -7.73 -21.35 -6.79
CA ALA A 152 -8.32 -21.58 -8.11
C ALA A 152 -7.27 -21.75 -9.22
N VAL A 153 -6.12 -21.09 -9.13
CA VAL A 153 -5.02 -21.24 -10.08
C VAL A 153 -4.49 -22.67 -10.05
N TYR A 154 -4.18 -23.18 -8.86
CA TYR A 154 -3.66 -24.53 -8.70
C TYR A 154 -4.73 -25.56 -9.12
N ASP A 155 -5.97 -25.35 -8.70
CA ASP A 155 -7.08 -26.23 -9.03
C ASP A 155 -7.59 -26.10 -10.48
N SER A 156 -7.04 -25.18 -11.27
CA SER A 156 -7.22 -25.10 -12.72
C SER A 156 -6.27 -26.05 -13.47
N LEU A 157 -5.20 -26.52 -12.83
CA LEU A 157 -4.24 -27.42 -13.47
C LEU A 157 -4.81 -28.84 -13.60
N PRO A 158 -4.41 -29.62 -14.61
CA PRO A 158 -4.65 -31.06 -14.66
C PRO A 158 -4.15 -31.77 -13.38
N PRO A 159 -4.78 -32.87 -12.94
CA PRO A 159 -4.36 -33.61 -11.74
C PRO A 159 -2.90 -34.09 -11.80
N SER A 160 -2.44 -34.50 -12.98
CA SER A 160 -1.03 -34.87 -13.23
C SER A 160 -0.09 -33.69 -12.95
N TYR A 161 -0.44 -32.49 -13.42
CA TYR A 161 0.37 -31.29 -13.24
C TYR A 161 0.36 -30.81 -11.78
N ARG A 162 -0.77 -30.97 -11.07
CA ARG A 162 -0.85 -30.70 -9.63
C ARG A 162 0.11 -31.58 -8.82
N SER A 163 0.20 -32.87 -9.18
CA SER A 163 1.16 -33.78 -8.55
C SER A 163 2.61 -33.34 -8.78
N ASP A 164 2.94 -32.86 -9.99
CA ASP A 164 4.28 -32.33 -10.28
C ASP A 164 4.59 -31.08 -9.45
N VAL A 165 3.61 -30.17 -9.30
CA VAL A 165 3.75 -28.97 -8.46
C VAL A 165 3.98 -29.35 -7.00
N ASP A 166 3.21 -30.30 -6.45
CA ASP A 166 3.37 -30.77 -5.08
C ASP A 166 4.77 -31.38 -4.87
N GLU A 167 5.27 -32.15 -5.84
CA GLU A 167 6.63 -32.70 -5.78
C GLU A 167 7.70 -31.59 -5.83
N LEU A 168 7.55 -30.62 -6.72
CA LEU A 168 8.49 -29.49 -6.85
C LEU A 168 8.54 -28.64 -5.58
N VAL A 169 7.40 -28.33 -4.98
CA VAL A 169 7.34 -27.58 -3.72
C VAL A 169 8.04 -28.36 -2.62
N ARG A 170 7.80 -29.67 -2.51
CA ARG A 170 8.47 -30.54 -1.54
C ARG A 170 9.99 -30.58 -1.75
N LEU A 171 10.45 -30.72 -3.00
CA LEU A 171 11.87 -30.70 -3.35
C LEU A 171 12.51 -29.35 -3.01
N ALA A 172 11.84 -28.25 -3.33
CA ALA A 172 12.31 -26.91 -3.01
C ALA A 172 12.38 -26.69 -1.49
N ALA A 173 11.31 -27.01 -0.76
CA ALA A 173 11.25 -26.85 0.69
C ALA A 173 12.31 -27.67 1.44
N ALA A 174 12.70 -28.83 0.91
CA ALA A 174 13.79 -29.64 1.44
C ALA A 174 15.18 -28.98 1.29
N LYS A 175 15.35 -28.08 0.31
CA LYS A 175 16.60 -27.35 0.02
C LYS A 175 16.67 -25.97 0.69
N VAL A 176 15.56 -25.50 1.23
CA VAL A 176 15.49 -24.24 1.98
C VAL A 176 16.06 -24.47 3.38
N ASP A 177 17.02 -23.66 3.80
CA ASP A 177 17.52 -23.65 5.19
C ASP A 177 16.58 -22.86 6.11
N ALA A 178 16.58 -23.21 7.41
CA ALA A 178 15.68 -22.57 8.36
C ALA A 178 16.00 -21.08 8.56
N ASP A 179 17.28 -20.69 8.59
CA ASP A 179 17.68 -19.32 8.89
C ASP A 179 17.31 -18.38 7.74
N GLY A 180 17.61 -18.76 6.50
CA GLY A 180 17.22 -18.01 5.30
C GLY A 180 15.70 -17.89 5.14
N TYR A 181 14.96 -18.95 5.50
CA TYR A 181 13.50 -18.91 5.49
C TYR A 181 12.94 -17.97 6.56
N GLN A 182 13.42 -18.07 7.81
CA GLN A 182 13.01 -17.20 8.91
C GLN A 182 13.39 -15.73 8.65
N LEU A 183 14.52 -15.48 7.97
CA LEU A 183 14.89 -14.13 7.57
C LEU A 183 13.83 -13.50 6.64
N ILE A 184 13.29 -14.26 5.69
CA ILE A 184 12.27 -13.76 4.75
C ILE A 184 10.90 -13.67 5.42
N VAL A 185 10.46 -14.74 6.09
CA VAL A 185 9.14 -14.78 6.76
C VAL A 185 9.08 -13.74 7.88
N GLY A 186 10.14 -13.62 8.68
CA GLY A 186 10.24 -12.60 9.73
C GLY A 186 10.14 -11.18 9.17
N ALA A 187 10.74 -10.92 8.00
CA ALA A 187 10.62 -9.63 7.34
C ALA A 187 9.18 -9.33 6.88
N LEU A 188 8.49 -10.32 6.32
CA LEU A 188 7.08 -10.20 5.94
C LEU A 188 6.19 -9.96 7.17
N GLN A 189 6.40 -10.70 8.25
CA GLN A 189 5.66 -10.55 9.51
C GLN A 189 5.94 -9.19 10.18
N ALA A 190 7.17 -8.70 10.11
CA ALA A 190 7.56 -7.38 10.61
C ALA A 190 6.89 -6.26 9.79
N ALA A 191 6.88 -6.37 8.46
CA ALA A 191 6.17 -5.44 7.59
C ALA A 191 4.67 -5.42 7.91
N GLY A 192 4.06 -6.61 8.02
CA GLY A 192 2.67 -6.77 8.44
C GLY A 192 2.39 -6.10 9.78
N SER A 193 3.22 -6.36 10.78
CA SER A 193 3.09 -5.77 12.11
C SER A 193 3.24 -4.26 12.09
N ALA A 194 4.15 -3.70 11.29
CA ALA A 194 4.30 -2.25 11.11
C ALA A 194 3.05 -1.64 10.46
N LEU A 195 2.49 -2.29 9.43
CA LEU A 195 1.27 -1.84 8.76
C LEU A 195 0.07 -1.81 9.72
N VAL A 196 -0.09 -2.86 10.53
CA VAL A 196 -1.16 -2.92 11.54
C VAL A 196 -0.95 -1.88 12.63
N THR A 197 0.26 -1.78 13.19
CA THR A 197 0.51 -0.97 14.38
C THR A 197 0.59 0.52 14.06
N HIS A 198 1.14 0.88 12.90
CA HIS A 198 1.48 2.26 12.54
C HIS A 198 0.67 2.79 11.35
N GLN A 199 -0.49 2.20 11.08
CA GLN A 199 -1.35 2.58 9.97
C GLN A 199 -1.71 4.08 9.96
N ASN A 200 -2.13 4.61 11.11
CA ASN A 200 -2.49 6.02 11.26
C ASN A 200 -1.27 6.93 11.09
N TRP A 201 -0.07 6.47 11.46
CA TRP A 201 1.17 7.21 11.25
C TRP A 201 1.53 7.24 9.76
N LEU A 202 1.34 6.14 9.03
CA LEU A 202 1.53 6.10 7.57
C LEU A 202 0.57 7.08 6.87
N LEU A 203 -0.72 7.01 7.20
CA LEU A 203 -1.75 7.87 6.61
C LEU A 203 -1.57 9.36 6.96
N SER A 204 -0.97 9.67 8.11
CA SER A 204 -0.68 11.05 8.53
C SER A 204 0.67 11.57 8.08
N SER A 205 1.47 10.77 7.37
CA SER A 205 2.80 11.21 6.91
C SER A 205 2.69 12.40 5.94
N PRO A 206 3.62 13.37 5.99
CA PRO A 206 3.59 14.53 5.08
C PRO A 206 3.53 14.15 3.60
N ARG A 207 4.16 13.02 3.25
CA ARG A 207 4.16 12.47 1.89
C ARG A 207 2.78 11.98 1.46
N VAL A 208 2.03 11.30 2.34
CA VAL A 208 0.66 10.86 2.06
C VAL A 208 -0.31 12.03 2.06
N GLN A 209 -0.16 13.00 2.98
CA GLN A 209 -1.00 14.20 3.01
C GLN A 209 -0.78 15.14 1.81
N ALA A 210 0.39 15.07 1.16
CA ALA A 210 0.66 15.80 -0.08
C ALA A 210 -0.06 15.21 -1.31
N VAL A 211 -0.63 14.01 -1.18
CA VAL A 211 -1.40 13.35 -2.24
C VAL A 211 -2.87 13.78 -2.14
N PRO A 212 -3.59 13.99 -3.27
CA PRO A 212 -5.02 14.29 -3.24
C PRO A 212 -5.83 13.28 -2.43
N GLU A 213 -6.81 13.75 -1.63
CA GLU A 213 -7.63 12.90 -0.75
C GLU A 213 -8.36 11.78 -1.50
N SER A 214 -8.73 12.01 -2.76
CA SER A 214 -9.31 10.98 -3.63
C SER A 214 -8.38 9.78 -3.82
N THR A 215 -7.09 10.01 -3.94
CA THR A 215 -6.06 8.97 -4.11
C THR A 215 -5.73 8.33 -2.77
N VAL A 216 -5.65 9.10 -1.67
CA VAL A 216 -5.46 8.56 -0.32
C VAL A 216 -6.60 7.62 0.08
N SER A 217 -7.84 7.98 -0.26
CA SER A 217 -9.03 7.16 0.01
C SER A 217 -8.99 5.83 -0.76
N GLN A 218 -8.49 5.83 -2.00
CA GLN A 218 -8.32 4.62 -2.81
C GLN A 218 -7.24 3.67 -2.27
N ILE A 219 -6.28 4.18 -1.48
CA ILE A 219 -5.21 3.37 -0.90
C ILE A 219 -5.57 2.91 0.52
N ARG A 220 -6.38 3.68 1.25
CA ARG A 220 -6.72 3.39 2.66
C ARG A 220 -7.43 2.05 2.84
N GLY A 221 -8.43 1.75 2.00
CA GLY A 221 -9.14 0.47 2.03
C GLY A 221 -8.19 -0.71 1.81
N PRO A 222 -7.49 -0.77 0.65
CA PRO A 222 -6.57 -1.86 0.36
C PRO A 222 -5.46 -2.00 1.40
N LEU A 223 -4.98 -0.90 1.97
CA LEU A 223 -4.00 -0.91 3.05
C LEU A 223 -4.55 -1.58 4.32
N LEU A 224 -5.80 -1.31 4.70
CA LEU A 224 -6.48 -1.98 5.82
C LEU A 224 -6.65 -3.47 5.55
N SER A 225 -7.11 -3.80 4.35
CA SER A 225 -7.31 -5.19 3.92
C SER A 225 -5.99 -5.97 3.95
N LEU A 226 -4.89 -5.37 3.49
CA LEU A 226 -3.55 -5.95 3.55
C LEU A 226 -2.98 -6.06 4.98
N ALA A 227 -3.26 -5.08 5.84
CA ALA A 227 -2.89 -5.15 7.25
C ALA A 227 -3.65 -6.29 7.95
N GLY A 228 -4.95 -6.44 7.65
CA GLY A 228 -5.78 -7.54 8.11
C GLY A 228 -5.28 -8.90 7.61
N LEU A 229 -4.90 -9.01 6.33
CA LEU A 229 -4.28 -10.20 5.75
C LEU A 229 -2.98 -10.59 6.49
N ALA A 230 -2.12 -9.61 6.76
CA ALA A 230 -0.88 -9.85 7.47
C ALA A 230 -1.11 -10.27 8.93
N HIS A 231 -2.15 -9.72 9.57
CA HIS A 231 -2.56 -10.15 10.90
C HIS A 231 -3.14 -11.58 10.89
N ALA A 232 -4.03 -11.89 9.95
CA ALA A 232 -4.70 -13.18 9.85
C ALA A 232 -3.72 -14.34 9.64
N THR A 233 -2.60 -14.08 8.98
CA THR A 233 -1.56 -15.09 8.75
C THR A 233 -0.50 -15.17 9.86
N LYS A 234 -0.39 -14.15 10.74
CA LYS A 234 0.58 -14.11 11.83
C LYS A 234 0.34 -15.18 12.89
N ASP A 235 -0.93 -15.41 13.24
CA ASP A 235 -1.31 -16.36 14.30
C ASP A 235 -1.52 -17.79 13.77
N THR A 236 -1.17 -18.03 12.51
CA THR A 236 -1.26 -19.33 11.86
C THR A 236 0.12 -19.95 11.69
N ASP A 237 0.16 -21.27 11.64
CA ASP A 237 1.34 -22.06 11.25
C ASP A 237 1.52 -22.11 9.71
N LEU A 238 0.83 -21.24 8.95
CA LEU A 238 0.90 -21.22 7.48
C LEU A 238 2.29 -20.90 6.94
N PHE A 239 3.14 -20.23 7.72
CA PHE A 239 4.54 -19.99 7.36
C PHE A 239 5.49 -20.87 8.17
N ASP A 240 5.04 -22.02 8.68
CA ASP A 240 5.94 -23.01 9.27
C ASP A 240 6.62 -23.82 8.13
N LEU A 241 7.95 -23.74 8.09
CA LEU A 241 8.74 -24.46 7.09
C LEU A 241 8.57 -25.98 7.21
N ASP A 242 8.43 -26.51 8.42
CA ASP A 242 8.26 -27.95 8.62
C ASP A 242 6.89 -28.43 8.14
N LYS A 243 5.86 -27.58 8.26
CA LYS A 243 4.56 -27.81 7.64
C LYS A 243 4.66 -27.84 6.12
N ILE A 244 5.29 -26.83 5.51
CA ILE A 244 5.50 -26.77 4.05
C ILE A 244 6.30 -27.97 3.53
N ARG A 245 7.25 -28.51 4.32
CA ARG A 245 8.05 -29.69 3.95
C ARG A 245 7.29 -31.00 4.05
N SER A 246 6.31 -31.10 4.95
CA SER A 246 5.67 -32.36 5.31
C SER A 246 4.27 -32.53 4.73
N GLU A 247 3.54 -31.45 4.48
CA GLU A 247 2.18 -31.50 3.97
C GLU A 247 2.12 -31.38 2.44
N PRO A 248 1.11 -31.99 1.79
CA PRO A 248 0.83 -31.72 0.38
C PRO A 248 0.57 -30.23 0.16
N PHE A 249 1.20 -29.66 -0.88
CA PHE A 249 1.04 -28.23 -1.18
C PHE A 249 -0.43 -27.84 -1.43
N SER A 250 -1.22 -28.74 -2.03
CA SER A 250 -2.68 -28.58 -2.16
C SER A 250 -3.42 -28.37 -0.83
N GLN A 251 -3.01 -29.06 0.23
CA GLN A 251 -3.60 -28.91 1.56
C GLN A 251 -3.22 -27.57 2.16
N TRP A 252 -1.92 -27.27 2.19
CA TRP A 252 -1.39 -25.99 2.66
C TRP A 252 -2.05 -24.80 1.96
N LEU A 253 -2.20 -24.88 0.62
CA LEU A 253 -2.82 -23.83 -0.18
C LEU A 253 -4.31 -23.66 0.16
N GLY A 254 -5.02 -24.73 0.52
CA GLY A 254 -6.39 -24.66 0.98
C GLY A 254 -6.56 -23.97 2.33
N GLU A 255 -5.63 -24.23 3.26
CA GLU A 255 -5.61 -23.57 4.56
C GLU A 255 -5.24 -22.09 4.41
N PHE A 256 -4.25 -21.79 3.57
CA PHE A 256 -3.87 -20.42 3.22
C PHE A 256 -5.06 -19.66 2.58
N ASP A 257 -5.74 -20.27 1.63
CA ASP A 257 -6.90 -19.70 0.95
C ASP A 257 -8.02 -19.39 1.96
N THR A 258 -8.33 -20.31 2.86
CA THR A 258 -9.33 -20.12 3.92
C THR A 258 -8.98 -18.98 4.88
N ALA A 259 -7.70 -18.82 5.22
CA ALA A 259 -7.25 -17.76 6.12
C ALA A 259 -7.22 -16.37 5.45
N THR A 260 -7.17 -16.31 4.12
CA THR A 260 -6.85 -15.08 3.38
C THR A 260 -7.94 -14.59 2.43
N CYS A 261 -8.91 -15.44 2.06
CA CYS A 261 -9.88 -15.15 1.00
C CYS A 261 -10.70 -13.88 1.27
N ASP A 262 -11.21 -13.68 2.49
CA ASP A 262 -12.03 -12.51 2.82
C ASP A 262 -11.26 -11.19 2.61
N TYR A 263 -9.98 -11.16 3.01
CA TYR A 263 -9.11 -9.98 2.85
C TYR A 263 -8.74 -9.72 1.39
N LEU A 264 -8.47 -10.79 0.63
CA LEU A 264 -8.17 -10.67 -0.79
C LEU A 264 -9.41 -10.26 -1.60
N TYR A 265 -10.59 -10.77 -1.23
CA TYR A 265 -11.87 -10.37 -1.79
C TYR A 265 -12.12 -8.88 -1.57
N GLN A 266 -12.01 -8.40 -0.33
CA GLN A 266 -12.17 -6.98 -0.03
C GLN A 266 -11.16 -6.12 -0.81
N THR A 267 -9.89 -6.53 -0.86
CA THR A 267 -8.84 -5.82 -1.61
C THR A 267 -9.19 -5.71 -3.10
N ASN A 268 -9.71 -6.78 -3.71
CA ASN A 268 -10.13 -6.76 -5.11
C ASN A 268 -11.29 -5.80 -5.35
N GLN A 269 -12.28 -5.79 -4.45
CA GLN A 269 -13.44 -4.90 -4.53
C GLN A 269 -13.02 -3.43 -4.41
N GLU A 270 -12.12 -3.12 -3.46
CA GLU A 270 -11.64 -1.76 -3.21
C GLU A 270 -10.75 -1.22 -4.34
N LEU A 271 -9.93 -2.08 -4.95
CA LEU A 271 -9.10 -1.72 -6.11
C LEU A 271 -9.92 -1.62 -7.41
N GLY A 272 -11.23 -1.88 -7.37
CA GLY A 272 -12.06 -1.98 -8.58
C GLY A 272 -11.59 -3.07 -9.54
N ARG A 273 -10.83 -4.06 -9.04
CA ARG A 273 -10.38 -5.20 -9.83
C ARG A 273 -11.56 -6.13 -10.05
N SER A 274 -12.31 -5.88 -11.10
CA SER A 274 -13.07 -6.98 -11.69
C SER A 274 -12.06 -7.89 -12.40
N ALA A 275 -11.96 -9.15 -11.99
CA ALA A 275 -11.17 -10.15 -12.73
C ALA A 275 -11.80 -10.48 -14.10
N LYS A 276 -12.81 -9.72 -14.52
CA LYS A 276 -13.58 -10.00 -15.72
C LYS A 276 -12.73 -9.62 -16.92
N ARG A 277 -12.11 -10.63 -17.52
CA ARG A 277 -11.43 -10.49 -18.79
C ARG A 277 -12.46 -10.45 -19.91
N ASP A 278 -12.27 -9.57 -20.88
CA ASP A 278 -12.98 -9.67 -22.15
C ASP A 278 -12.40 -10.87 -22.89
N VAL A 279 -13.15 -11.97 -22.91
CA VAL A 279 -12.76 -13.24 -23.55
C VAL A 279 -13.54 -13.36 -24.86
N GLU A 280 -12.82 -13.34 -25.98
CA GLU A 280 -13.36 -13.67 -27.29
C GLU A 280 -12.83 -15.05 -27.72
N VAL A 281 -13.73 -16.04 -27.80
CA VAL A 281 -13.39 -17.37 -28.29
C VAL A 281 -13.41 -17.36 -29.81
N GLY A 282 -12.23 -17.54 -30.40
CA GLY A 282 -12.05 -17.65 -31.84
C GLY A 282 -12.28 -19.06 -32.37
N SER A 283 -11.64 -19.38 -33.49
CA SER A 283 -11.81 -20.69 -34.14
C SER A 283 -11.28 -21.83 -33.27
N THR A 284 -12.07 -22.89 -33.16
CA THR A 284 -11.60 -24.20 -32.66
C THR A 284 -11.11 -25.03 -33.84
N ARG A 285 -9.91 -25.59 -33.74
CA ARG A 285 -9.34 -26.50 -34.72
C ARG A 285 -9.17 -27.87 -34.09
N GLU A 286 -9.67 -28.89 -34.77
CA GLU A 286 -9.47 -30.29 -34.43
C GLU A 286 -8.48 -30.89 -35.43
N ARG A 287 -7.33 -31.32 -34.93
CA ARG A 287 -6.31 -32.02 -35.73
C ARG A 287 -5.80 -33.17 -34.90
N ASP A 288 -5.76 -34.37 -35.49
CA ASP A 288 -5.16 -35.57 -34.88
C ASP A 288 -5.67 -35.84 -33.45
N GLU A 289 -7.01 -35.79 -33.26
CA GLU A 289 -7.71 -35.98 -31.97
C GLU A 289 -7.42 -34.92 -30.89
N ILE A 290 -6.60 -33.89 -31.18
CA ILE A 290 -6.32 -32.77 -30.29
C ILE A 290 -7.21 -31.58 -30.68
N LYS A 291 -8.17 -31.25 -29.79
CA LYS A 291 -8.98 -30.03 -29.89
C LYS A 291 -8.18 -28.84 -29.35
N THR A 292 -7.89 -27.87 -30.22
CA THR A 292 -7.27 -26.60 -29.84
C THR A 292 -8.25 -25.45 -30.04
N THR A 293 -8.28 -24.51 -29.11
CA THR A 293 -9.16 -23.34 -29.18
C THR A 293 -8.33 -22.08 -29.07
N HIS A 294 -8.45 -21.21 -30.08
CA HIS A 294 -7.84 -19.89 -30.05
C HIS A 294 -8.72 -18.94 -29.23
N VAL A 295 -8.12 -18.29 -28.24
CA VAL A 295 -8.80 -17.36 -27.35
C VAL A 295 -8.07 -16.04 -27.39
N LYS A 296 -8.81 -14.96 -27.63
CA LYS A 296 -8.32 -13.61 -27.47
C LYS A 296 -8.78 -13.06 -26.13
N ILE A 297 -7.87 -12.39 -25.45
CA ILE A 297 -8.09 -11.83 -24.12
C ILE A 297 -7.74 -10.35 -24.15
N GLY A 298 -8.66 -9.50 -23.71
CA GLY A 298 -8.51 -8.05 -23.62
C GLY A 298 -9.38 -7.28 -24.63
N SER A 299 -9.26 -5.95 -24.61
CA SER A 299 -9.97 -5.05 -25.53
C SER A 299 -9.04 -3.97 -26.10
N GLY A 300 -9.28 -3.56 -27.34
CA GLY A 300 -8.48 -2.53 -28.03
C GLY A 300 -7.04 -2.96 -28.32
N GLU A 301 -6.07 -2.09 -28.04
CA GLU A 301 -4.63 -2.30 -28.34
C GLU A 301 -3.94 -3.30 -27.38
N SER A 302 -4.61 -3.74 -26.31
CA SER A 302 -4.07 -4.70 -25.33
C SER A 302 -4.50 -6.16 -25.59
N GLU A 303 -5.01 -6.45 -26.78
CA GLU A 303 -5.49 -7.78 -27.16
C GLU A 303 -4.33 -8.79 -27.25
N SER A 304 -4.38 -9.83 -26.42
CA SER A 304 -3.42 -10.95 -26.43
C SER A 304 -4.11 -12.22 -26.91
N SER A 305 -3.50 -12.92 -27.86
CA SER A 305 -4.03 -14.17 -28.41
C SER A 305 -3.29 -15.37 -27.84
N PHE A 306 -4.04 -16.35 -27.34
CA PHE A 306 -3.54 -17.59 -26.78
C PHE A 306 -4.21 -18.78 -27.45
N THR A 307 -3.48 -19.89 -27.57
CA THR A 307 -4.07 -21.17 -27.98
C THR A 307 -4.14 -22.07 -26.77
N PHE A 308 -5.31 -22.64 -26.52
CA PHE A 308 -5.56 -23.58 -25.43
C PHE A 308 -5.78 -24.99 -25.99
N THR A 309 -5.41 -25.98 -25.19
CA THR A 309 -5.67 -27.41 -25.43
C THR A 309 -6.20 -28.05 -24.16
N LYS A 310 -6.89 -29.19 -24.28
CA LYS A 310 -7.39 -29.95 -23.13
C LYS A 310 -6.39 -31.02 -22.71
N VAL A 311 -6.05 -31.05 -21.42
CA VAL A 311 -5.27 -32.10 -20.76
C VAL A 311 -6.07 -32.58 -19.55
N ASP A 312 -6.40 -33.88 -19.49
CA ASP A 312 -7.24 -34.48 -18.44
C ASP A 312 -8.60 -33.74 -18.21
N GLY A 313 -9.15 -33.14 -19.27
CA GLY A 313 -10.39 -32.37 -19.22
C GLY A 313 -10.24 -30.91 -18.78
N TYR A 314 -9.02 -30.46 -18.43
CA TYR A 314 -8.71 -29.07 -18.06
C TYR A 314 -8.09 -28.30 -19.23
N TRP A 315 -8.37 -27.00 -19.31
CA TRP A 315 -7.79 -26.14 -20.34
C TRP A 315 -6.44 -25.60 -19.90
N VAL A 316 -5.41 -25.88 -20.70
CA VAL A 316 -4.06 -25.35 -20.52
C VAL A 316 -3.61 -24.63 -21.79
N PRO A 317 -2.78 -23.58 -21.70
CA PRO A 317 -2.12 -23.01 -22.87
C PRO A 317 -1.31 -24.08 -23.61
N THR A 318 -1.23 -24.02 -24.94
CA THR A 318 -0.43 -24.99 -25.72
C THR A 318 1.06 -24.96 -25.37
N SER A 319 1.56 -23.85 -24.82
CA SER A 319 2.92 -23.78 -24.26
C SER A 319 3.12 -24.64 -23.00
N MET A 320 2.04 -25.20 -22.47
CA MET A 320 1.98 -26.10 -21.31
C MET A 320 1.27 -27.40 -21.66
N ASP A 321 1.29 -27.81 -22.93
CA ASP A 321 0.91 -29.19 -23.27
C ASP A 321 1.82 -30.20 -22.54
N GLN A 322 1.46 -31.48 -22.61
CA GLN A 322 2.09 -32.51 -21.80
C GLN A 322 3.62 -32.60 -22.01
N GLU A 323 4.08 -32.42 -23.24
CA GLU A 323 5.52 -32.46 -23.57
C GLU A 323 6.25 -31.25 -22.99
N ASN A 324 5.74 -30.04 -23.25
CA ASN A 324 6.36 -28.81 -22.77
C ASN A 324 6.32 -28.69 -21.24
N TRP A 325 5.22 -29.13 -20.62
CA TRP A 325 5.10 -29.21 -19.17
C TRP A 325 6.14 -30.15 -18.57
N SER A 326 6.25 -31.37 -19.10
CA SER A 326 7.22 -32.37 -18.61
C SER A 326 8.65 -31.86 -18.72
N LYS A 327 8.98 -31.21 -19.84
CA LYS A 327 10.29 -30.57 -20.02
C LYS A 327 10.54 -29.47 -18.98
N MET A 328 9.56 -28.60 -18.76
CA MET A 328 9.66 -27.51 -17.78
C MET A 328 9.81 -28.02 -16.35
N VAL A 329 9.05 -29.05 -15.96
CA VAL A 329 9.16 -29.70 -14.65
C VAL A 329 10.56 -30.29 -14.44
N ASN A 330 11.09 -30.99 -15.45
CA ASN A 330 12.45 -31.55 -15.36
C ASN A 330 13.52 -30.46 -15.25
N GLU A 331 13.40 -29.37 -16.02
CA GLU A 331 14.31 -28.22 -15.90
C GLU A 331 14.25 -27.57 -14.51
N TRP A 332 13.07 -27.54 -13.87
CA TRP A 332 12.94 -27.05 -12.50
C TRP A 332 13.54 -28.00 -11.47
N LYS A 333 13.31 -29.31 -11.59
CA LYS A 333 13.95 -30.32 -10.75
C LYS A 333 15.48 -30.21 -10.85
N ASP A 334 16.00 -30.11 -12.07
CA ASP A 334 17.44 -29.92 -12.32
C ASP A 334 17.98 -28.65 -11.66
N LYS A 335 17.26 -27.51 -11.75
CA LYS A 335 17.66 -26.26 -11.09
C LYS A 335 17.66 -26.37 -9.56
N ILE A 336 16.65 -27.06 -9.00
CA ILE A 336 16.57 -27.32 -7.56
C ILE A 336 17.74 -28.21 -7.12
N ASP A 337 18.09 -29.24 -7.90
CA ASP A 337 19.20 -30.14 -7.58
C ASP A 337 20.59 -29.48 -7.74
N GLN A 338 20.76 -28.68 -8.79
CA GLN A 338 22.00 -27.96 -9.11
C GLN A 338 22.30 -26.78 -8.16
N SER A 339 21.37 -26.41 -7.28
CA SER A 339 21.60 -25.43 -6.19
C SER A 339 22.55 -25.95 -5.09
N SER A 340 23.55 -26.75 -5.45
CA SER A 340 24.40 -27.51 -4.53
C SER A 340 25.24 -26.62 -3.61
N GLY A 341 24.92 -26.64 -2.31
CA GLY A 341 25.74 -26.15 -1.21
C GLY A 341 25.09 -25.04 -0.38
N ASP A 342 24.33 -24.16 -1.03
CA ASP A 342 23.68 -23.01 -0.43
C ASP A 342 22.15 -23.14 -0.54
N SER A 343 21.44 -22.58 0.42
CA SER A 343 19.97 -22.51 0.41
C SER A 343 19.42 -21.94 -0.89
N LEU A 344 18.28 -22.44 -1.37
CA LEU A 344 17.55 -21.83 -2.50
C LEU A 344 17.20 -20.36 -2.27
N LEU A 345 17.17 -19.93 -1.00
CA LEU A 345 16.89 -18.56 -0.61
C LEU A 345 18.13 -17.66 -0.60
N GLN A 346 19.33 -18.21 -0.77
CA GLN A 346 20.58 -17.46 -0.70
C GLN A 346 20.66 -16.27 -1.67
N PRO A 347 20.19 -16.38 -2.94
CA PRO A 347 20.13 -15.22 -3.84
C PRO A 347 19.21 -14.11 -3.33
N TYR A 348 18.29 -14.43 -2.43
CA TYR A 348 17.30 -13.51 -1.87
C TYR A 348 17.68 -12.97 -0.49
N ALA A 349 18.65 -13.58 0.19
CA ALA A 349 19.07 -13.19 1.53
C ALA A 349 19.51 -11.71 1.61
N GLY A 350 20.23 -11.21 0.60
CA GLY A 350 20.64 -9.79 0.54
C GLY A 350 19.44 -8.84 0.44
N TYR A 351 18.40 -9.20 -0.31
CA TYR A 351 17.17 -8.39 -0.37
C TYR A 351 16.40 -8.43 0.94
N ALA A 352 16.30 -9.61 1.58
CA ALA A 352 15.63 -9.75 2.86
C ALA A 352 16.36 -8.96 3.97
N GLN A 353 17.70 -8.97 3.98
CA GLN A 353 18.49 -8.13 4.88
C GLN A 353 18.27 -6.64 4.63
N GLY A 354 18.31 -6.21 3.36
CA GLY A 354 18.02 -4.83 2.98
C GLY A 354 16.63 -4.40 3.42
N PHE A 355 15.62 -5.25 3.20
CA PHE A 355 14.24 -5.00 3.61
C PHE A 355 14.10 -4.91 5.14
N ASN A 356 14.75 -5.81 5.88
CA ASN A 356 14.77 -5.77 7.35
C ASN A 356 15.41 -4.48 7.91
N LEU A 357 16.49 -3.98 7.29
CA LEU A 357 17.11 -2.72 7.69
C LEU A 357 16.16 -1.51 7.53
N LEU A 358 15.24 -1.57 6.56
CA LEU A 358 14.25 -0.51 6.33
C LEU A 358 13.04 -0.64 7.25
N LEU A 359 12.63 -1.88 7.53
CA LEU A 359 11.50 -2.16 8.44
C LEU A 359 11.85 -1.93 9.90
N GLY A 360 13.11 -2.09 10.30
CA GLY A 360 13.55 -1.91 11.69
C GLY A 360 13.13 -0.54 12.27
N PRO A 361 13.52 0.58 11.65
CA PRO A 361 13.10 1.91 12.09
C PRO A 361 11.58 2.12 12.09
N LEU A 362 10.86 1.53 11.11
CA LEU A 362 9.39 1.64 11.04
C LEU A 362 8.67 0.83 12.13
N THR A 363 9.21 -0.32 12.51
CA THR A 363 8.65 -1.18 13.57
C THR A 363 9.02 -0.68 14.97
N MET A 364 10.18 -0.04 15.13
CA MET A 364 10.69 0.46 16.40
C MET A 364 10.31 1.91 16.71
N ALA A 365 9.66 2.61 15.79
CA ALA A 365 9.27 4.00 16.00
C ALA A 365 8.36 4.12 17.24
N GLU A 366 8.72 5.00 18.18
CA GLU A 366 7.94 5.21 19.42
C GLU A 366 6.87 6.29 19.25
N ASN A 367 6.98 7.10 18.20
CA ASN A 367 6.05 8.18 17.88
C ASN A 367 5.97 8.44 16.37
N SER A 368 4.98 9.24 15.96
CA SER A 368 4.73 9.55 14.55
C SER A 368 5.90 10.24 13.85
N ASN A 369 6.67 11.08 14.55
CA ASN A 369 7.79 11.81 13.92
C ASN A 369 8.92 10.85 13.56
N ASP A 370 9.26 9.93 14.45
CA ASP A 370 10.29 8.91 14.20
C ASP A 370 9.85 8.00 13.04
N PHE A 371 8.57 7.63 13.00
CA PHE A 371 8.01 6.84 11.91
C PHE A 371 8.01 7.59 10.57
N HIS A 372 7.63 8.87 10.56
CA HIS A 372 7.65 9.69 9.33
C HIS A 372 9.08 9.86 8.80
N ALA A 373 10.07 10.03 9.68
CA ALA A 373 11.48 10.07 9.28
C ALA A 373 11.96 8.74 8.70
N ALA A 374 11.54 7.62 9.30
CA ALA A 374 11.81 6.27 8.79
C ALA A 374 11.15 6.01 7.43
N ILE A 375 9.92 6.50 7.21
CA ILE A 375 9.24 6.42 5.91
C ILE A 375 10.05 7.15 4.84
N GLU A 376 10.57 8.34 5.13
CA GLU A 376 11.28 9.11 4.10
C GLU A 376 12.54 8.37 3.63
N THR A 377 13.28 7.78 4.57
CA THR A 377 14.44 6.92 4.28
C THR A 377 14.03 5.67 3.50
N THR A 378 12.89 5.07 3.84
CA THR A 378 12.38 3.87 3.17
C THR A 378 11.85 4.15 1.77
N ALA A 379 11.19 5.28 1.57
CA ALA A 379 10.61 5.67 0.29
C ALA A 379 11.68 5.86 -0.78
N GLU A 380 12.81 6.47 -0.44
CA GLU A 380 13.96 6.60 -1.35
C GLU A 380 14.50 5.22 -1.77
N PHE A 381 14.69 4.31 -0.82
CA PHE A 381 15.11 2.94 -1.13
C PHE A 381 14.10 2.21 -2.03
N LEU A 382 12.80 2.27 -1.71
CA LEU A 382 11.77 1.60 -2.50
C LEU A 382 11.72 2.19 -3.90
N THR A 383 11.76 3.52 -4.08
CA THR A 383 11.78 4.10 -5.44
C THR A 383 12.96 3.61 -6.28
N THR A 384 14.13 3.37 -5.67
CA THR A 384 15.33 2.94 -6.39
C THR A 384 15.39 1.42 -6.60
N ASN A 385 14.90 0.62 -5.65
CA ASN A 385 15.13 -0.84 -5.61
C ASN A 385 13.87 -1.69 -5.79
N LEU A 386 12.67 -1.09 -5.72
CA LEU A 386 11.41 -1.81 -5.92
C LEU A 386 11.19 -2.25 -7.38
N PRO A 387 11.54 -1.47 -8.43
CA PRO A 387 11.32 -1.92 -9.80
C PRO A 387 12.08 -3.23 -10.17
N PRO A 388 13.34 -3.44 -9.78
CA PRO A 388 14.02 -4.74 -9.93
C PRO A 388 13.37 -5.89 -9.16
N LEU A 389 12.91 -5.65 -7.93
CA LEU A 389 12.21 -6.65 -7.10
C LEU A 389 10.84 -7.01 -7.69
N ALA A 390 10.09 -6.02 -8.15
CA ALA A 390 8.81 -6.21 -8.79
C ALA A 390 8.98 -7.00 -10.12
N ALA A 391 10.04 -6.69 -10.89
CA ALA A 391 10.40 -7.43 -12.10
C ALA A 391 10.75 -8.91 -11.82
N LEU A 392 11.39 -9.22 -10.68
CA LEU A 392 11.65 -10.59 -10.22
C LEU A 392 10.36 -11.40 -9.99
N PHE A 393 9.30 -10.75 -9.52
CA PHE A 393 7.97 -11.37 -9.38
C PHE A 393 7.07 -11.19 -10.61
N GLY A 394 7.58 -10.59 -11.68
CA GLY A 394 6.84 -10.34 -12.92
C GLY A 394 5.72 -9.30 -12.79
N VAL A 395 5.83 -8.40 -11.82
CA VAL A 395 4.87 -7.30 -11.60
C VAL A 395 5.58 -5.98 -11.91
N LYS A 396 4.99 -5.08 -12.68
CA LYS A 396 5.48 -3.70 -12.79
C LYS A 396 4.79 -2.84 -11.73
N TRP A 397 5.55 -2.39 -10.73
CA TRP A 397 5.11 -1.39 -9.76
C TRP A 397 5.69 -0.05 -10.19
N ASP A 398 4.87 0.83 -10.75
CA ASP A 398 5.31 2.16 -11.19
C ASP A 398 5.08 3.18 -10.07
N PHE A 399 6.11 3.41 -9.27
CA PHE A 399 6.16 4.50 -8.29
C PHE A 399 7.12 5.55 -8.83
N ASN A 400 6.65 6.37 -9.76
CA ASN A 400 7.44 7.48 -10.30
C ASN A 400 7.23 8.75 -9.46
N PRO A 401 8.20 9.18 -8.63
CA PRO A 401 8.11 10.43 -7.88
C PRO A 401 8.28 11.69 -8.75
N ASP A 402 8.71 11.56 -10.01
CA ASP A 402 8.98 12.69 -10.91
C ASP A 402 7.74 13.20 -11.66
N ASP A 403 6.56 12.62 -11.44
CA ASP A 403 5.27 13.16 -11.95
C ASP A 403 4.77 14.37 -11.11
N ARG A 404 5.64 14.96 -10.28
CA ARG A 404 5.45 16.33 -9.76
C ARG A 404 5.60 17.30 -10.94
N GLN A 405 4.49 17.56 -11.60
CA GLN A 405 4.19 18.72 -12.45
C GLN A 405 5.34 19.72 -12.53
N ASN A 406 6.13 19.62 -13.61
CA ASN A 406 6.82 20.77 -14.17
C ASN A 406 5.73 21.74 -14.65
N ASN A 407 5.19 22.54 -13.73
CA ASN A 407 4.29 23.64 -14.04
C ASN A 407 5.11 24.66 -14.82
N GLY A 408 4.97 24.58 -16.15
CA GLY A 408 5.66 25.41 -17.09
C GLY A 408 5.61 26.89 -16.72
N TYR A 409 6.79 27.46 -16.54
CA TYR A 409 7.08 28.82 -16.94
C TYR A 409 8.22 28.76 -17.95
N TYR A 410 7.95 29.25 -19.16
CA TYR A 410 8.94 29.51 -20.19
C TYR A 410 10.01 30.47 -19.65
N GLU A 411 11.28 30.21 -19.97
CA GLU A 411 12.16 31.27 -20.46
C GLU A 411 12.83 30.75 -21.75
N ASP A 412 12.34 31.28 -22.87
CA ASP A 412 13.11 31.37 -24.11
C ASP A 412 14.39 32.14 -23.82
N ILE A 413 15.54 31.52 -24.05
CA ILE A 413 16.78 32.26 -24.28
C ILE A 413 17.43 31.68 -25.55
N ASP A 414 17.29 32.44 -26.63
CA ASP A 414 18.07 32.33 -27.85
C ASP A 414 19.57 32.36 -27.53
N TYR A 415 20.32 31.42 -28.10
CA TYR A 415 21.67 31.64 -28.63
C TYR A 415 21.99 30.67 -29.77
#